data_AF-G3UCZ3-F1
#
_entry.id   AF-G3UCZ3-F1
#
_cell.length_a   1.000
_cell.length_b   1.000
_cell.length_c   1.000
_cell.angle_alpha   90.00
_cell.angle_beta   90.00
_cell.angle_gamma   90.00
#
_symmetry.space_group_name_H-M   'P 1'
#
loop_
_entity.id
_entity.type
_entity.pdbx_description
1 polymer ?
#
loop_
_entity_poly.entity_id
_entity_poly.type
_entity_poly.pdbx_seq_one_letter_code
_entity_poly.pdbx_strand_id
1 'polypeptide(L)'
;WKYSTSNSNSPWHWGFIGVYGNGGYIFTLSKSKYKTKDKFIDLRLNSWITRGTRVIFIDFSLYNANVNLFCIIRLVAEFPATGGILTSWQFYSVKLLRYVSYYDYFIASCEITFCIFLIVFTTQEVKKVKEFKSAYFKSIWNWIELLLLVLCFMAICFNIHCNMQIFLSLGQLLENTEKYSDFYSLAYWHIYYNNIIAITIFFAWIKIFKFISFNKTMSQLSSTLSRCIKDIVGFAIMFFIIFFAYAQLGFLVFGSQVDDFSTFQNSIFAQFRIVLGDFNFAGIQQANRILGPIYFITFIFFVFFVLLNMFLAIINDTYSEVKADYSIGRRPDFELGKMIKESYKNALEKLKLKKDQKDKDKEKKRSRDLVEQARREGFDENEIQSAEQMKKWKERLEKKYYSTETEDDYQPVTQQEFRELFLYAVELEKELHYVSLKLNRMMRKFS
;
A
#
# COMPACT_ATOMS: atom_id res chain seq x y z
N TRP A 1 -36.32 2.35 -38.93
CA TRP A 1 -35.33 3.25 -38.32
C TRP A 1 -36.05 4.19 -37.36
N LYS A 2 -36.16 3.85 -36.07
CA LYS A 2 -36.77 4.73 -35.05
C LYS A 2 -35.70 5.07 -34.02
N TYR A 3 -35.64 6.33 -33.61
CA TYR A 3 -34.74 6.76 -32.54
C TYR A 3 -35.26 6.22 -31.20
N SER A 4 -34.37 5.61 -30.44
CA SER A 4 -34.64 5.15 -29.07
C SER A 4 -34.04 6.16 -28.11
N THR A 5 -34.88 6.73 -27.25
CA THR A 5 -34.44 7.63 -26.18
C THR A 5 -33.74 6.84 -25.09
N SER A 6 -32.63 7.38 -24.59
CA SER A 6 -31.90 6.83 -23.45
C SER A 6 -32.82 6.79 -22.22
N ASN A 7 -32.81 5.70 -21.45
CA ASN A 7 -33.33 5.74 -20.09
C ASN A 7 -32.47 6.69 -19.25
N SER A 8 -33.09 7.48 -18.37
CA SER A 8 -32.39 8.49 -17.55
C SER A 8 -31.26 7.92 -16.69
N ASN A 9 -31.34 6.61 -16.35
CA ASN A 9 -30.40 5.95 -15.45
C ASN A 9 -29.23 5.23 -16.15
N SER A 10 -29.13 5.29 -17.49
CA SER A 10 -28.02 4.64 -18.20
C SER A 10 -26.76 5.51 -18.16
N PRO A 11 -25.59 4.95 -17.83
CA PRO A 11 -24.34 5.71 -17.76
C PRO A 11 -23.94 6.24 -19.13
N TRP A 12 -23.29 7.40 -19.15
CA TRP A 12 -22.71 7.95 -20.37
C TRP A 12 -21.38 7.25 -20.66
N HIS A 13 -21.13 6.97 -21.94
CA HIS A 13 -19.86 6.43 -22.40
C HIS A 13 -18.86 7.56 -22.62
N TRP A 14 -17.73 7.50 -21.92
CA TRP A 14 -16.62 8.43 -22.10
C TRP A 14 -15.70 7.90 -23.20
N GLY A 15 -15.75 8.57 -24.35
CA GLY A 15 -14.92 8.28 -25.52
C GLY A 15 -13.62 9.10 -25.55
N PHE A 16 -12.87 8.98 -26.64
CA PHE A 16 -11.66 9.79 -26.84
C PHE A 16 -11.98 11.25 -27.16
N ILE A 17 -13.02 11.48 -27.98
CA ILE A 17 -13.37 12.84 -28.46
C ILE A 17 -14.47 13.46 -27.62
N GLY A 18 -15.40 12.65 -27.14
CA GLY A 18 -16.61 13.15 -26.50
C GLY A 18 -17.27 12.15 -25.57
N VAL A 19 -18.30 12.65 -24.89
CA VAL A 19 -19.12 11.85 -23.98
C VAL A 19 -20.46 11.59 -24.66
N TYR A 20 -20.84 10.32 -24.73
CA TYR A 20 -22.00 9.86 -25.50
C TYR A 20 -23.04 9.22 -24.57
N GLY A 21 -24.31 9.56 -24.74
CA GLY A 21 -25.41 8.87 -24.07
C GLY A 21 -25.78 7.55 -24.76
N ASN A 22 -26.58 6.71 -24.09
CA ASN A 22 -27.07 5.44 -24.64
C ASN A 22 -28.28 5.58 -25.60
N GLY A 23 -28.71 6.82 -25.92
CA GLY A 23 -29.78 7.07 -26.89
C GLY A 23 -29.27 6.94 -28.33
N GLY A 24 -30.13 6.49 -29.26
CA GLY A 24 -29.72 6.34 -30.66
C GLY A 24 -30.58 5.39 -31.48
N TYR A 25 -30.05 4.98 -32.63
CA TYR A 25 -30.64 3.95 -33.48
C TYR A 25 -30.04 2.60 -33.12
N ILE A 26 -30.86 1.70 -32.56
CA ILE A 26 -30.42 0.41 -32.03
C ILE A 26 -30.90 -0.73 -32.94
N PHE A 27 -29.99 -1.65 -33.27
CA PHE A 27 -30.29 -2.86 -34.03
C PHE A 27 -29.81 -4.08 -33.26
N THR A 28 -30.73 -4.96 -32.88
CA THR A 28 -30.38 -6.24 -32.25
C THR A 28 -29.97 -7.25 -33.32
N LEU A 29 -28.80 -7.88 -33.16
CA LEU A 29 -28.35 -8.94 -34.06
C LEU A 29 -29.02 -10.26 -33.67
N SER A 30 -29.25 -11.13 -34.65
CA SER A 30 -29.82 -12.45 -34.41
C SER A 30 -28.71 -13.44 -34.01
N LYS A 31 -29.09 -14.51 -33.29
CA LYS A 31 -28.20 -15.65 -32.99
C LYS A 31 -27.77 -16.40 -34.26
N SER A 32 -28.59 -16.38 -35.32
CA SER A 32 -28.28 -17.05 -36.59
C SER A 32 -27.34 -16.21 -37.46
N LYS A 33 -26.24 -16.82 -37.89
CA LYS A 33 -25.26 -16.20 -38.80
C LYS A 33 -25.88 -15.70 -40.11
N TYR A 34 -26.80 -16.49 -40.68
CA TYR A 34 -27.46 -16.14 -41.95
C TYR A 34 -28.33 -14.88 -41.80
N LYS A 35 -29.24 -14.87 -40.82
CA LYS A 35 -30.11 -13.72 -40.53
C LYS A 35 -29.32 -12.45 -40.21
N THR A 36 -28.21 -12.58 -39.48
CA THR A 36 -27.34 -11.45 -39.14
C THR A 36 -26.58 -10.92 -40.36
N LYS A 37 -26.11 -11.81 -41.26
CA LYS A 37 -25.49 -11.41 -42.52
C LYS A 37 -26.46 -10.63 -43.40
N ASP A 38 -27.69 -11.14 -43.57
CA ASP A 38 -28.72 -10.47 -44.36
C ASP A 38 -29.04 -9.09 -43.78
N LYS A 39 -29.17 -8.99 -42.45
CA LYS A 39 -29.38 -7.72 -41.77
C LYS A 39 -28.23 -6.73 -42.02
N PHE A 40 -26.97 -7.17 -42.02
CA PHE A 40 -25.85 -6.28 -42.34
C PHE A 40 -25.84 -5.84 -43.80
N ILE A 41 -26.26 -6.70 -44.74
CA ILE A 41 -26.43 -6.34 -46.15
C ILE A 41 -27.52 -5.26 -46.26
N ASP A 42 -28.66 -5.43 -45.59
CA ASP A 42 -29.74 -4.45 -45.57
C ASP A 42 -29.30 -3.09 -44.98
N LEU A 43 -28.55 -3.10 -43.86
CA LEU A 43 -28.00 -1.88 -43.26
C LEU A 43 -27.02 -1.18 -44.21
N ARG A 44 -26.20 -1.94 -44.94
CA ARG A 44 -25.24 -1.42 -45.91
C ARG A 44 -25.93 -0.82 -47.14
N LEU A 45 -26.92 -1.50 -47.69
CA LEU A 45 -27.70 -1.02 -48.84
C LEU A 45 -28.43 0.30 -48.52
N ASN A 46 -28.87 0.46 -47.28
CA ASN A 46 -29.52 1.69 -46.81
C ASN A 46 -28.55 2.77 -46.32
N SER A 47 -27.23 2.61 -46.50
CA SER A 47 -26.21 3.58 -46.09
C SER A 47 -26.37 4.07 -44.64
N TRP A 48 -26.57 3.13 -43.71
CA TRP A 48 -26.91 3.47 -42.32
C TRP A 48 -25.86 4.34 -41.59
N ILE A 49 -24.60 4.21 -42.00
CA ILE A 49 -23.51 5.08 -41.55
C ILE A 49 -23.47 6.24 -42.53
N THR A 50 -23.75 7.42 -42.00
CA THR A 50 -23.78 8.67 -42.77
C THR A 50 -22.71 9.61 -42.27
N ARG A 51 -22.49 10.73 -42.97
CA ARG A 51 -21.59 11.81 -42.52
C ARG A 51 -21.98 12.39 -41.14
N GLY A 52 -23.24 12.24 -40.73
CA GLY A 52 -23.73 12.69 -39.43
C GLY A 52 -23.51 11.69 -38.29
N THR A 53 -23.10 10.46 -38.59
CA THR A 53 -22.81 9.45 -37.56
C THR A 53 -21.61 9.90 -36.74
N ARG A 54 -21.73 9.90 -35.42
CA ARG A 54 -20.67 10.35 -34.48
C ARG A 54 -20.01 9.21 -33.74
N VAL A 55 -20.78 8.20 -33.37
CA VAL A 55 -20.27 7.03 -32.66
C VAL A 55 -21.10 5.80 -33.02
N ILE A 56 -20.45 4.66 -33.10
CA ILE A 56 -21.08 3.35 -33.26
C ILE A 56 -20.60 2.47 -32.09
N PHE A 57 -21.56 1.87 -31.40
CA PHE A 57 -21.31 0.89 -30.35
C PHE A 57 -21.68 -0.50 -30.86
N ILE A 58 -20.81 -1.47 -30.62
CA ILE A 58 -21.10 -2.90 -30.80
C ILE A 58 -20.95 -3.55 -29.43
N ASP A 59 -22.09 -3.86 -28.82
CA ASP A 59 -22.18 -4.41 -27.47
C ASP A 59 -22.61 -5.86 -27.52
N PHE A 60 -21.86 -6.73 -26.84
CA PHE A 60 -22.23 -8.13 -26.64
C PHE A 60 -21.57 -8.66 -25.36
N SER A 61 -22.12 -9.74 -24.83
CA SER A 61 -21.58 -10.41 -23.64
C SER A 61 -21.30 -11.88 -23.95
N LEU A 62 -20.24 -12.39 -23.33
CA LEU A 62 -19.81 -13.78 -23.38
C LEU A 62 -19.85 -14.33 -21.95
N TYR A 63 -20.21 -15.60 -21.81
CA TYR A 63 -20.18 -16.30 -20.52
C TYR A 63 -19.26 -17.50 -20.61
N ASN A 64 -18.29 -17.59 -19.70
CA ASN A 64 -17.43 -18.75 -19.55
C ASN A 64 -17.94 -19.63 -18.39
N ALA A 65 -18.55 -20.76 -18.72
CA ALA A 65 -19.12 -21.70 -17.76
C ALA A 65 -18.07 -22.38 -16.86
N ASN A 66 -16.83 -22.56 -17.33
CA ASN A 66 -15.79 -23.26 -16.57
C ASN A 66 -15.30 -22.44 -15.37
N VAL A 67 -15.26 -21.11 -15.51
CA VAL A 67 -14.78 -20.19 -14.46
C VAL A 67 -15.93 -19.40 -13.82
N ASN A 68 -17.14 -19.51 -14.35
CA ASN A 68 -18.31 -18.73 -13.93
C ASN A 68 -18.04 -17.22 -13.98
N LEU A 69 -17.57 -16.74 -15.15
CA LEU A 69 -17.28 -15.33 -15.40
C LEU A 69 -18.00 -14.84 -16.66
N PHE A 70 -18.60 -13.68 -16.56
CA PHE A 70 -19.15 -12.95 -17.71
C PHE A 70 -18.10 -11.96 -18.21
N CYS A 71 -17.89 -11.93 -19.52
CA CYS A 71 -17.09 -10.92 -20.19
C CYS A 71 -18.04 -10.04 -21.02
N ILE A 72 -18.17 -8.78 -20.63
CA ILE A 72 -19.01 -7.78 -21.27
C ILE A 72 -18.10 -6.94 -22.16
N ILE A 73 -18.45 -6.86 -23.44
CA ILE A 73 -17.61 -6.28 -24.47
C ILE A 73 -18.35 -5.12 -25.12
N ARG A 74 -17.71 -3.96 -25.15
CA ARG A 74 -18.13 -2.80 -25.92
C ARG A 74 -17.01 -2.41 -26.87
N LEU A 75 -17.29 -2.50 -28.17
CA LEU A 75 -16.42 -1.97 -29.22
C LEU A 75 -16.99 -0.64 -29.68
N VAL A 76 -16.11 0.36 -29.81
CA VAL A 76 -16.49 1.74 -30.09
C VAL A 76 -15.78 2.18 -31.35
N ALA A 77 -16.51 2.79 -32.28
CA ALA A 77 -15.96 3.50 -33.42
C ALA A 77 -16.49 4.94 -33.41
N GLU A 78 -15.61 5.89 -33.11
CA GLU A 78 -15.90 7.33 -33.11
C GLU A 78 -15.55 7.94 -34.47
N PHE A 79 -16.44 8.81 -34.95
CA PHE A 79 -16.36 9.49 -36.24
C PHE A 79 -16.22 11.00 -35.98
N PRO A 80 -14.98 11.53 -35.96
CA PRO A 80 -14.73 12.95 -35.80
C PRO A 80 -15.44 13.77 -36.88
N ALA A 81 -15.76 15.04 -36.58
CA ALA A 81 -16.31 15.95 -37.58
C ALA A 81 -15.36 16.22 -38.75
N THR A 82 -14.05 16.09 -38.51
CA THR A 82 -12.98 16.19 -39.49
C THR A 82 -12.87 14.97 -40.41
N GLY A 83 -13.57 13.88 -40.11
CA GLY A 83 -13.48 12.60 -40.82
C GLY A 83 -12.58 11.59 -40.10
N GLY A 84 -12.34 10.45 -40.75
CA GLY A 84 -11.62 9.32 -40.15
C GLY A 84 -12.48 8.51 -39.16
N ILE A 85 -11.87 7.49 -38.56
CA ILE A 85 -12.50 6.61 -37.57
C ILE A 85 -11.49 6.34 -36.46
N LEU A 86 -11.86 6.64 -35.22
CA LEU A 86 -11.10 6.26 -34.04
C LEU A 86 -11.78 5.06 -33.37
N THR A 87 -11.08 3.93 -33.35
CA THR A 87 -11.60 2.70 -32.72
C THR A 87 -11.06 2.54 -31.31
N SER A 88 -11.94 2.23 -30.36
CA SER A 88 -11.57 1.87 -28.99
C SER A 88 -12.38 0.67 -28.51
N TRP A 89 -11.96 0.08 -27.40
CA TRP A 89 -12.56 -1.14 -26.86
C TRP A 89 -12.58 -1.13 -25.34
N GLN A 90 -13.60 -1.77 -24.77
CA GLN A 90 -13.76 -1.99 -23.35
C GLN A 90 -14.15 -3.45 -23.11
N PHE A 91 -13.36 -4.14 -22.28
CA PHE A 91 -13.59 -5.52 -21.87
C PHE A 91 -13.76 -5.54 -20.35
N TYR A 92 -14.91 -6.00 -19.88
CA TYR A 92 -15.22 -6.08 -18.46
C TYR A 92 -15.53 -7.51 -18.04
N SER A 93 -14.69 -8.05 -17.17
CA SER A 93 -14.89 -9.37 -16.57
C SER A 93 -15.59 -9.22 -15.22
N VAL A 94 -16.79 -9.79 -15.10
CA VAL A 94 -17.63 -9.69 -13.90
C VAL A 94 -18.17 -11.06 -13.50
N LYS A 95 -18.07 -11.40 -12.22
CA LYS A 95 -18.71 -12.59 -11.63
C LYS A 95 -20.13 -12.25 -11.20
N LEU A 96 -21.10 -12.42 -12.09
CA LEU A 96 -22.52 -12.11 -11.80
C LEU A 96 -23.15 -13.12 -10.83
N LEU A 97 -22.80 -14.41 -10.96
CA LEU A 97 -23.27 -15.47 -10.07
C LEU A 97 -22.29 -15.63 -8.90
N ARG A 98 -22.52 -14.89 -7.82
CA ARG A 98 -21.55 -14.81 -6.69
C ARG A 98 -21.52 -16.06 -5.83
N TYR A 99 -22.66 -16.61 -5.42
CA TYR A 99 -22.73 -17.67 -4.40
C TYR A 99 -23.00 -19.05 -5.01
N VAL A 100 -22.00 -19.61 -5.69
CA VAL A 100 -22.13 -20.94 -6.34
C VAL A 100 -21.22 -21.97 -5.69
N SER A 101 -19.96 -21.62 -5.44
CA SER A 101 -18.98 -22.55 -4.88
C SER A 101 -18.90 -22.47 -3.35
N TYR A 102 -18.38 -23.51 -2.70
CA TYR A 102 -18.06 -23.49 -1.25
C TYR A 102 -17.13 -22.32 -0.88
N TYR A 103 -16.18 -21.98 -1.74
CA TYR A 103 -15.30 -20.83 -1.54
C TYR A 103 -16.07 -19.49 -1.53
N ASP A 104 -17.16 -19.40 -2.30
CA ASP A 104 -17.97 -18.17 -2.34
C ASP A 104 -18.77 -17.94 -1.06
N TYR A 105 -19.19 -19.01 -0.39
CA TYR A 105 -19.81 -18.91 0.95
C TYR A 105 -18.80 -18.47 2.01
N PHE A 106 -17.53 -18.85 1.89
CA PHE A 106 -16.48 -18.31 2.73
C PHE A 106 -16.31 -16.81 2.52
N ILE A 107 -16.30 -16.33 1.26
CA ILE A 107 -16.28 -14.90 0.96
C ILE A 107 -17.48 -14.18 1.59
N ALA A 108 -18.68 -14.76 1.51
CA ALA A 108 -19.88 -14.21 2.15
C ALA A 108 -19.72 -14.06 3.68
N SER A 109 -19.09 -15.02 4.34
CA SER A 109 -18.76 -14.93 5.78
C SER A 109 -17.78 -13.79 6.08
N CYS A 110 -16.78 -13.58 5.22
CA CYS A 110 -15.86 -12.45 5.33
C CYS A 110 -16.57 -11.10 5.11
N GLU A 111 -17.52 -11.02 4.18
CA GLU A 111 -18.33 -9.82 3.95
C GLU A 111 -19.16 -9.45 5.19
N ILE A 112 -19.79 -10.43 5.85
CA ILE A 112 -20.54 -10.21 7.10
C ILE A 112 -19.60 -9.73 8.21
N THR A 113 -18.44 -10.35 8.34
CA THR A 113 -17.43 -9.98 9.33
C THR A 113 -16.92 -8.55 9.09
N PHE A 114 -16.72 -8.16 7.84
CA PHE A 114 -16.35 -6.79 7.46
C PHE A 114 -17.43 -5.77 7.88
N CYS A 115 -18.72 -6.08 7.68
CA CYS A 115 -19.81 -5.23 8.15
C CYS A 115 -19.80 -5.06 9.69
N ILE A 116 -19.50 -6.12 10.45
CA ILE A 116 -19.36 -6.05 11.91
C ILE A 116 -18.19 -5.13 12.29
N PHE A 117 -17.02 -5.29 11.65
CA PHE A 117 -15.86 -4.41 11.88
C PHE A 117 -16.18 -2.94 11.59
N LEU A 118 -16.94 -2.66 10.53
CA LEU A 118 -17.36 -1.32 10.17
C LEU A 118 -18.22 -0.67 11.26
N ILE A 119 -19.16 -1.41 11.86
CA ILE A 119 -19.97 -0.92 12.99
C ILE A 119 -19.07 -0.60 14.18
N VAL A 120 -18.15 -1.51 14.53
CA VAL A 120 -17.20 -1.29 15.63
C VAL A 120 -16.35 -0.05 15.39
N PHE A 121 -15.74 0.10 14.21
CA PHE A 121 -14.94 1.28 13.87
C PHE A 121 -15.77 2.57 13.88
N THR A 122 -17.02 2.53 13.42
CA THR A 122 -17.93 3.68 13.50
C THR A 122 -18.16 4.09 14.96
N THR A 123 -18.44 3.15 15.86
CA THR A 123 -18.62 3.47 17.28
C THR A 123 -17.34 4.02 17.93
N GLN A 124 -16.17 3.53 17.54
CA GLN A 124 -14.88 4.03 18.03
C GLN A 124 -14.63 5.47 17.54
N GLU A 125 -14.84 5.76 16.27
CA GLU A 125 -14.67 7.11 15.72
C GLU A 125 -15.66 8.10 16.33
N VAL A 126 -16.93 7.72 16.51
CA VAL A 126 -17.92 8.59 17.16
C VAL A 126 -17.53 8.91 18.61
N LYS A 127 -16.97 7.94 19.35
CA LYS A 127 -16.44 8.20 20.71
C LYS A 127 -15.27 9.19 20.69
N LYS A 128 -14.29 8.99 19.80
CA LYS A 128 -13.15 9.90 19.64
C LYS A 128 -13.60 11.33 19.29
N VAL A 129 -14.56 11.47 18.37
CA VAL A 129 -15.10 12.78 17.96
C VAL A 129 -15.82 13.46 19.14
N LYS A 130 -16.56 12.71 19.97
CA LYS A 130 -17.24 13.24 21.15
C LYS A 130 -16.27 13.70 22.24
N GLU A 131 -15.20 12.97 22.48
CA GLU A 131 -14.19 13.30 23.50
C GLU A 131 -13.31 14.49 23.08
N PHE A 132 -12.73 14.44 21.87
CA PHE A 132 -11.74 15.42 21.42
C PHE A 132 -12.35 16.65 20.71
N LYS A 133 -13.64 16.62 20.33
CA LYS A 133 -14.37 17.72 19.66
C LYS A 133 -13.55 18.40 18.56
N SER A 134 -13.17 19.67 18.75
CA SER A 134 -12.40 20.46 17.77
C SER A 134 -10.94 20.03 17.65
N ALA A 135 -10.34 19.47 18.72
CA ALA A 135 -8.97 18.99 18.67
C ALA A 135 -8.81 17.77 17.75
N TYR A 136 -9.88 16.99 17.53
CA TYR A 136 -9.87 15.83 16.63
C TYR A 136 -9.48 16.22 15.19
N PHE A 137 -10.01 17.34 14.68
CA PHE A 137 -9.81 17.77 13.30
C PHE A 137 -8.43 18.38 13.00
N LYS A 138 -7.58 18.56 14.02
CA LYS A 138 -6.20 19.05 13.85
C LYS A 138 -5.23 17.95 13.41
N SER A 139 -5.56 16.67 13.63
CA SER A 139 -4.69 15.55 13.31
C SER A 139 -4.97 15.01 11.90
N ILE A 140 -3.94 14.94 11.06
CA ILE A 140 -4.01 14.37 9.70
C ILE A 140 -4.45 12.89 9.75
N TRP A 141 -4.01 12.14 10.77
CA TRP A 141 -4.36 10.74 10.91
C TRP A 141 -5.85 10.51 11.16
N ASN A 142 -6.51 11.44 11.86
CA ASN A 142 -7.94 11.37 12.10
C ASN A 142 -8.74 11.63 10.81
N TRP A 143 -8.26 12.54 9.95
CA TRP A 143 -8.84 12.75 8.62
C TRP A 143 -8.71 11.50 7.73
N ILE A 144 -7.57 10.81 7.76
CA ILE A 144 -7.40 9.54 7.04
C ILE A 144 -8.35 8.46 7.59
N GLU A 145 -8.52 8.36 8.91
CA GLU A 145 -9.48 7.42 9.53
C GLU A 145 -10.93 7.71 9.13
N LEU A 146 -11.33 8.99 9.12
CA LEU A 146 -12.65 9.43 8.68
C LEU A 146 -12.87 9.15 7.18
N LEU A 147 -11.88 9.44 6.34
CA LEU A 147 -11.94 9.17 4.90
C LEU A 147 -12.10 7.68 4.62
N LEU A 148 -11.32 6.83 5.31
CA LEU A 148 -11.43 5.38 5.18
C LEU A 148 -12.83 4.88 5.57
N LEU A 149 -13.40 5.41 6.65
CA LEU A 149 -14.75 5.07 7.09
C LEU A 149 -15.80 5.42 6.03
N VAL A 150 -15.73 6.63 5.46
CA VAL A 150 -16.63 7.08 4.39
C VAL A 150 -16.50 6.19 3.15
N LEU A 151 -15.28 5.85 2.73
CA LEU A 151 -15.03 4.97 1.59
C LEU A 151 -15.61 3.57 1.81
N CYS A 152 -15.49 3.01 3.03
CA CYS A 152 -16.08 1.71 3.35
C CYS A 152 -17.62 1.74 3.30
N PHE A 153 -18.27 2.80 3.79
CA PHE A 153 -19.72 2.97 3.66
C PHE A 153 -20.14 3.05 2.19
N MET A 154 -19.42 3.84 1.39
CA MET A 154 -19.66 3.93 -0.05
C MET A 154 -19.51 2.57 -0.73
N ALA A 155 -18.48 1.79 -0.40
CA ALA A 155 -18.28 0.45 -0.94
C ALA A 155 -19.47 -0.48 -0.65
N ILE A 156 -20.03 -0.44 0.57
CA ILE A 156 -21.23 -1.22 0.94
C ILE A 156 -22.45 -0.76 0.15
N CYS A 157 -22.68 0.56 0.04
CA CYS A 157 -23.79 1.11 -0.75
C CYS A 157 -23.71 0.67 -2.21
N PHE A 158 -22.53 0.75 -2.84
CA PHE A 158 -22.33 0.30 -4.21
C PHE A 158 -22.48 -1.21 -4.36
N ASN A 159 -22.03 -2.01 -3.39
CA ASN A 159 -22.21 -3.46 -3.40
C ASN A 159 -23.69 -3.86 -3.41
N ILE A 160 -24.49 -3.24 -2.54
CA ILE A 160 -25.94 -3.47 -2.47
C ILE A 160 -26.61 -3.03 -3.78
N HIS A 161 -26.25 -1.85 -4.29
CA HIS A 161 -26.79 -1.35 -5.56
C HIS A 161 -26.45 -2.28 -6.74
N CYS A 162 -25.20 -2.73 -6.84
CA CYS A 162 -24.78 -3.68 -7.87
C CYS A 162 -25.56 -4.99 -7.75
N ASN A 163 -25.65 -5.59 -6.56
CA ASN A 163 -26.37 -6.85 -6.36
C ASN A 163 -27.87 -6.74 -6.74
N MET A 164 -28.53 -5.62 -6.40
CA MET A 164 -29.90 -5.35 -6.83
C MET A 164 -30.02 -5.29 -8.36
N GLN A 165 -29.10 -4.58 -9.01
CA GLN A 165 -29.09 -4.46 -10.48
C GLN A 165 -28.79 -5.81 -11.17
N ILE A 166 -27.90 -6.62 -10.60
CA ILE A 166 -27.61 -7.99 -11.07
C ILE A 166 -28.88 -8.82 -11.04
N PHE A 167 -29.58 -8.84 -9.90
CA PHE A 167 -30.78 -9.64 -9.71
C PHE A 167 -31.86 -9.30 -10.75
N LEU A 168 -32.11 -8.01 -10.98
CA LEU A 168 -33.08 -7.54 -11.97
C LEU A 168 -32.67 -7.91 -13.41
N SER A 169 -31.41 -7.65 -13.78
CA SER A 169 -30.93 -7.86 -15.15
C SER A 169 -30.82 -9.35 -15.50
N LEU A 170 -30.41 -10.17 -14.54
CA LEU A 170 -30.32 -11.62 -14.69
C LEU A 170 -31.72 -12.26 -14.75
N GLY A 171 -32.67 -11.77 -13.95
CA GLY A 171 -34.07 -12.21 -14.02
C GLY A 171 -34.68 -12.00 -15.42
N GLN A 172 -34.44 -10.83 -16.03
CA GLN A 172 -34.89 -10.55 -17.40
C GLN A 172 -34.26 -11.46 -18.46
N LEU A 173 -32.97 -11.80 -18.30
CA LEU A 173 -32.28 -12.71 -19.21
C LEU A 173 -32.88 -14.13 -19.15
N LEU A 174 -33.20 -14.59 -17.94
CA LEU A 174 -33.78 -15.91 -17.70
C LEU A 174 -35.21 -16.03 -18.24
N GLU A 175 -35.99 -14.95 -18.17
CA GLU A 175 -37.36 -14.91 -18.68
C GLU A 175 -37.41 -14.89 -20.22
N ASN A 176 -36.52 -14.14 -20.88
CA ASN A 176 -36.52 -13.99 -22.33
C ASN A 176 -35.12 -14.15 -22.94
N THR A 177 -34.76 -15.37 -23.32
CA THR A 177 -33.44 -15.68 -23.88
C THR A 177 -33.21 -15.14 -25.30
N GLU A 178 -34.26 -14.68 -25.99
CA GLU A 178 -34.16 -14.13 -27.35
C GLU A 178 -33.85 -12.63 -27.39
N LYS A 179 -34.13 -11.91 -26.29
CA LYS A 179 -33.88 -10.47 -26.19
C LYS A 179 -32.50 -10.21 -25.58
N TYR A 180 -31.77 -9.27 -26.16
CA TYR A 180 -30.52 -8.80 -25.58
C TYR A 180 -30.81 -8.04 -24.28
N SER A 181 -30.20 -8.48 -23.18
CA SER A 181 -30.17 -7.75 -21.91
C SER A 181 -28.90 -6.89 -21.87
N ASP A 182 -29.06 -5.59 -21.59
CA ASP A 182 -27.93 -4.68 -21.47
C ASP A 182 -27.19 -4.91 -20.14
N PHE A 183 -26.07 -5.63 -20.21
CA PHE A 183 -25.16 -5.82 -19.07
C PHE A 183 -24.10 -4.71 -18.97
N TYR A 184 -23.99 -3.79 -19.93
CA TYR A 184 -22.99 -2.74 -19.90
C TYR A 184 -23.19 -1.82 -18.70
N SER A 185 -24.43 -1.39 -18.47
CA SER A 185 -24.78 -0.54 -17.32
C SER A 185 -24.40 -1.19 -15.99
N LEU A 186 -24.52 -2.53 -15.90
CA LEU A 186 -24.14 -3.30 -14.73
C LEU A 186 -22.61 -3.41 -14.56
N ALA A 187 -21.89 -3.68 -15.66
CA ALA A 187 -20.43 -3.70 -15.66
C ALA A 187 -19.86 -2.34 -15.23
N TYR A 188 -20.45 -1.25 -15.72
CA TYR A 188 -20.08 0.11 -15.35
C TYR A 188 -20.09 0.30 -13.83
N TRP A 189 -21.22 0.04 -13.17
CA TRP A 189 -21.32 0.16 -11.71
C TRP A 189 -20.34 -0.76 -10.96
N HIS A 190 -20.12 -1.98 -11.47
CA HIS A 190 -19.16 -2.90 -10.89
C HIS A 190 -17.71 -2.38 -10.95
N ILE A 191 -17.33 -1.64 -12.00
CA ILE A 191 -16.00 -1.02 -12.09
C ILE A 191 -15.85 0.10 -11.06
N TYR A 192 -16.88 0.93 -10.88
CA TYR A 192 -16.85 1.96 -9.84
C TYR A 192 -16.70 1.34 -8.45
N TYR A 193 -17.43 0.26 -8.18
CA TYR A 193 -17.27 -0.52 -6.96
C TYR A 193 -15.82 -1.03 -6.77
N ASN A 194 -15.23 -1.64 -7.81
CA ASN A 194 -13.84 -2.10 -7.77
C ASN A 194 -12.84 -0.96 -7.54
N ASN A 195 -13.03 0.19 -8.18
CA ASN A 195 -12.17 1.36 -8.00
C ASN A 195 -12.25 1.90 -6.57
N ILE A 196 -13.46 1.96 -5.98
CA ILE A 196 -13.64 2.38 -4.59
C ILE A 196 -12.95 1.40 -3.63
N ILE A 197 -13.07 0.09 -3.87
CA ILE A 197 -12.35 -0.92 -3.06
C ILE A 197 -10.84 -0.73 -3.18
N ALA A 198 -10.31 -0.54 -4.39
CA ALA A 198 -8.88 -0.36 -4.62
C ALA A 198 -8.35 0.86 -3.84
N ILE A 199 -9.06 1.99 -3.89
CA ILE A 199 -8.74 3.20 -3.14
C ILE A 199 -8.84 2.94 -1.62
N THR A 200 -9.88 2.22 -1.17
CA THR A 200 -10.06 1.87 0.24
C THR A 200 -8.90 1.04 0.76
N ILE A 201 -8.46 0.01 0.02
CA ILE A 201 -7.34 -0.84 0.38
C ILE A 201 -6.03 -0.04 0.40
N PHE A 202 -5.82 0.86 -0.57
CA PHE A 202 -4.66 1.74 -0.59
C PHE A 202 -4.56 2.60 0.69
N PHE A 203 -5.65 3.24 1.10
CA PHE A 203 -5.66 4.00 2.36
C PHE A 203 -5.54 3.10 3.60
N ALA A 204 -6.07 1.87 3.56
CA ALA A 204 -5.88 0.89 4.62
C ALA A 204 -4.39 0.50 4.78
N TRP A 205 -3.64 0.36 3.69
CA TRP A 205 -2.19 0.19 3.73
C TRP A 205 -1.48 1.41 4.31
N ILE A 206 -1.88 2.63 3.92
CA ILE A 206 -1.32 3.86 4.52
C ILE A 206 -1.57 3.91 6.02
N LYS A 207 -2.72 3.43 6.51
CA LYS A 207 -3.03 3.38 7.95
C LYS A 207 -1.99 2.56 8.73
N ILE A 208 -1.32 1.59 8.10
CA ILE A 208 -0.26 0.81 8.74
C ILE A 208 0.92 1.70 9.16
N PHE A 209 1.22 2.79 8.44
CA PHE A 209 2.27 3.74 8.84
C PHE A 209 2.00 4.40 10.20
N LYS A 210 0.73 4.58 10.59
CA LYS A 210 0.36 5.07 11.93
C LYS A 210 0.90 4.13 13.01
N PHE A 211 0.80 2.81 12.78
CA PHE A 211 1.28 1.79 13.70
C PHE A 211 2.80 1.57 13.57
N ILE A 212 3.39 1.67 12.38
CA ILE A 212 4.86 1.52 12.22
C ILE A 212 5.66 2.68 12.86
N SER A 213 5.01 3.82 13.13
CA SER A 213 5.62 4.94 13.86
C SER A 213 6.14 4.60 15.27
N PHE A 214 5.91 3.38 15.76
CA PHE A 214 6.58 2.85 16.95
C PHE A 214 8.10 2.74 16.79
N ASN A 215 8.67 2.67 15.59
CA ASN A 215 10.13 2.70 15.44
C ASN A 215 10.65 4.15 15.47
N LYS A 216 11.70 4.42 16.26
CA LYS A 216 12.33 5.74 16.41
C LYS A 216 12.71 6.35 15.07
N THR A 217 13.29 5.56 14.16
CA THR A 217 13.69 6.02 12.82
C THR A 217 12.49 6.41 11.95
N MET A 218 11.41 5.63 12.01
CA MET A 218 10.18 5.90 11.25
C MET A 218 9.39 7.08 11.81
N SER A 219 9.35 7.24 13.13
CA SER A 219 8.79 8.44 13.78
C SER A 219 9.54 9.70 13.36
N GLN A 220 10.88 9.66 13.29
CA GLN A 220 11.69 10.78 12.82
C GLN A 220 11.37 11.17 11.37
N LEU A 221 11.23 10.19 10.46
CA LEU A 221 10.84 10.44 9.07
C LEU A 221 9.43 11.06 8.97
N SER A 222 8.46 10.51 9.71
CA SER A 222 7.08 11.02 9.73
C SER A 222 7.00 12.45 10.28
N SER A 223 7.75 12.74 11.35
CA SER A 223 7.86 14.08 11.94
C SER A 223 8.50 15.07 10.98
N THR A 224 9.56 14.66 10.28
CA THR A 224 10.21 15.45 9.22
C THR A 224 9.21 15.83 8.13
N LEU A 225 8.47 14.84 7.60
CA LEU A 225 7.48 15.07 6.56
C LEU A 225 6.34 15.99 7.03
N SER A 226 5.86 15.80 8.26
CA SER A 226 4.81 16.64 8.85
C SER A 226 5.27 18.09 9.07
N ARG A 227 6.55 18.31 9.40
CA ARG A 227 7.12 19.64 9.60
C ARG A 227 7.32 20.36 8.28
N CYS A 228 7.88 19.69 7.26
CA CYS A 228 8.17 20.30 5.97
C CYS A 228 6.95 20.46 5.07
N ILE A 229 5.81 19.81 5.37
CA ILE A 229 4.62 19.88 4.50
C ILE A 229 4.12 21.31 4.28
N LYS A 230 4.25 22.21 5.26
CA LYS A 230 3.83 23.61 5.10
C LYS A 230 4.70 24.35 4.08
N ASP A 231 6.01 24.15 4.17
CA ASP A 231 6.98 24.78 3.26
C ASP A 231 6.88 24.16 1.86
N ILE A 232 6.71 22.84 1.79
CA ILE A 232 6.44 22.10 0.55
C ILE A 232 5.16 22.59 -0.12
N VAL A 233 4.06 22.80 0.63
CA VAL A 233 2.81 23.30 0.05
C VAL A 233 2.98 24.71 -0.51
N GLY A 234 3.68 25.60 0.20
CA GLY A 234 4.02 26.94 -0.30
C GLY A 234 4.84 26.89 -1.60
N PHE A 235 5.86 26.03 -1.63
CA PHE A 235 6.66 25.80 -2.83
C PHE A 235 5.86 25.16 -3.98
N ALA A 236 4.99 24.18 -3.68
CA ALA A 236 4.19 23.49 -4.67
C ALA A 236 3.30 24.44 -5.46
N ILE A 237 2.78 25.49 -4.83
CA ILE A 237 2.02 26.54 -5.51
C ILE A 237 2.89 27.24 -6.57
N MET A 238 4.11 27.64 -6.21
CA MET A 238 5.04 28.24 -7.17
C MET A 238 5.42 27.28 -8.30
N PHE A 239 5.67 26.02 -7.97
CA PHE A 239 5.92 24.95 -8.94
C PHE A 239 4.77 24.82 -9.93
N PHE A 240 3.53 24.68 -9.46
CA PHE A 240 2.38 24.48 -10.33
C PHE A 240 2.07 25.69 -11.23
N ILE A 241 2.35 26.91 -10.78
CA ILE A 241 2.23 28.11 -11.63
C ILE A 241 3.16 28.00 -12.84
N ILE A 242 4.43 27.70 -12.61
CA ILE A 242 5.42 27.55 -13.69
C ILE A 242 5.06 26.33 -14.55
N PHE A 243 4.71 25.22 -13.91
CA PHE A 243 4.35 23.97 -14.59
C PHE A 243 3.17 24.16 -15.55
N PHE A 244 2.07 24.76 -15.10
CA PHE A 244 0.91 25.04 -15.95
C PHE A 244 1.17 26.11 -17.00
N ALA A 245 2.04 27.10 -16.73
CA ALA A 245 2.46 28.06 -17.75
C ALA A 245 3.17 27.36 -18.92
N TYR A 246 4.10 26.44 -18.64
CA TYR A 246 4.71 25.61 -19.67
C TYR A 246 3.70 24.64 -20.30
N ALA A 247 2.73 24.12 -19.55
CA ALA A 247 1.73 23.19 -20.10
C ALA A 247 0.87 23.89 -21.14
N GLN A 248 0.44 25.11 -20.83
CA GLN A 248 -0.31 25.97 -21.73
C GLN A 248 0.52 26.36 -22.95
N LEU A 249 1.79 26.72 -22.76
CA LEU A 249 2.69 27.04 -23.87
C LEU A 249 2.89 25.81 -24.78
N GLY A 250 3.15 24.63 -24.22
CA GLY A 250 3.30 23.39 -24.97
C GLY A 250 2.04 23.02 -25.75
N PHE A 251 0.86 23.15 -25.14
CA PHE A 251 -0.43 22.95 -25.80
C PHE A 251 -0.61 23.89 -27.00
N LEU A 252 -0.32 25.19 -26.82
CA LEU A 252 -0.50 26.19 -27.88
C LEU A 252 0.52 26.03 -29.03
N VAL A 253 1.77 25.67 -28.72
CA VAL A 253 2.84 25.57 -29.74
C VAL A 253 2.82 24.21 -30.45
N PHE A 254 2.65 23.11 -29.72
CA PHE A 254 2.82 21.76 -30.24
C PHE A 254 1.51 20.98 -30.40
N GLY A 255 0.39 21.44 -29.84
CA GLY A 255 -0.84 20.65 -29.75
C GLY A 255 -1.49 20.28 -31.08
N SER A 256 -1.15 20.95 -32.17
CA SER A 256 -1.63 20.60 -33.52
C SER A 256 -0.79 19.52 -34.23
N GLN A 257 0.45 19.29 -33.79
CA GLN A 257 1.41 18.42 -34.49
C GLN A 257 1.93 17.26 -33.64
N VAL A 258 1.83 17.35 -32.31
CA VAL A 258 2.34 16.35 -31.38
C VAL A 258 1.21 15.83 -30.50
N ASP A 259 0.94 14.52 -30.60
CA ASP A 259 -0.17 13.87 -29.88
C ASP A 259 -0.07 14.03 -28.36
N ASP A 260 1.14 14.04 -27.80
CA ASP A 260 1.37 14.26 -26.36
C ASP A 260 0.87 15.63 -25.87
N PHE A 261 0.82 16.63 -26.77
CA PHE A 261 0.34 17.98 -26.47
C PHE A 261 -1.06 18.25 -27.05
N SER A 262 -1.75 17.24 -27.57
CA SER A 262 -3.06 17.37 -28.25
C SER A 262 -4.18 17.98 -27.40
N THR A 263 -4.14 17.76 -26.09
CA THR A 263 -5.06 18.36 -25.11
C THR A 263 -4.27 18.98 -23.96
N PHE A 264 -4.86 19.95 -23.27
CA PHE A 264 -4.22 20.55 -22.10
C PHE A 264 -3.91 19.51 -21.01
N GLN A 265 -4.83 18.55 -20.79
CA GLN A 265 -4.61 17.45 -19.84
C GLN A 265 -3.47 16.52 -20.28
N ASN A 266 -3.40 16.16 -21.56
CA ASN A 266 -2.28 15.35 -22.08
C ASN A 266 -0.96 16.12 -21.97
N SER A 267 -0.96 17.43 -22.18
CA SER A 267 0.22 18.29 -22.04
C SER A 267 0.79 18.27 -20.63
N ILE A 268 -0.07 18.30 -19.60
CA ILE A 268 0.33 18.15 -18.19
C ILE A 268 1.00 16.77 -17.97
N PHE A 269 0.41 15.69 -18.49
CA PHE A 269 0.99 14.36 -18.37
C PHE A 269 2.32 14.22 -19.14
N ALA A 270 2.41 14.80 -20.34
CA ALA A 270 3.62 14.83 -21.15
C ALA A 270 4.77 15.51 -20.40
N GLN A 271 4.50 16.60 -19.70
CA GLN A 271 5.51 17.27 -18.87
C GLN A 271 6.00 16.40 -17.70
N PHE A 272 5.11 15.69 -17.02
CA PHE A 272 5.54 14.73 -16.00
C PHE A 272 6.41 13.62 -16.60
N ARG A 273 6.06 13.12 -17.80
CA ARG A 273 6.91 12.15 -18.52
C ARG A 273 8.28 12.71 -18.87
N ILE A 274 8.35 13.96 -19.34
CA ILE A 274 9.63 14.65 -19.60
C ILE A 274 10.49 14.70 -18.33
N VAL A 275 9.91 15.02 -17.16
CA VAL A 275 10.65 15.03 -15.88
C VAL A 275 11.16 13.65 -15.49
N LEU A 276 10.41 12.59 -15.81
CA LEU A 276 10.82 11.19 -15.60
C LEU A 276 11.85 10.69 -16.63
N GLY A 277 12.12 11.47 -17.68
CA GLY A 277 13.06 11.11 -18.75
C GLY A 277 12.43 10.37 -19.94
N ASP A 278 11.10 10.21 -19.97
CA ASP A 278 10.36 9.65 -21.11
C ASP A 278 9.80 10.78 -21.99
N PHE A 279 10.41 11.03 -23.14
CA PHE A 279 10.00 12.12 -24.02
C PHE A 279 10.33 11.88 -25.49
N ASN A 280 9.42 12.32 -26.37
CA ASN A 280 9.64 12.31 -27.81
C ASN A 280 10.20 13.67 -28.30
N PHE A 281 11.50 13.90 -28.08
CA PHE A 281 12.14 15.15 -28.51
C PHE A 281 12.09 15.36 -30.03
N ALA A 282 12.17 14.28 -30.81
CA ALA A 282 12.10 14.35 -32.27
C ALA A 282 10.77 14.95 -32.74
N GLY A 283 9.64 14.54 -32.13
CA GLY A 283 8.33 15.11 -32.42
C GLY A 283 8.25 16.61 -32.10
N ILE A 284 8.80 17.03 -30.95
CA ILE A 284 8.82 18.43 -30.53
C ILE A 284 9.66 19.30 -31.48
N GLN A 285 10.85 18.81 -31.87
CA GLN A 285 11.74 19.52 -32.78
C GLN A 285 11.19 19.58 -34.22
N GLN A 286 10.52 18.53 -34.68
CA GLN A 286 9.86 18.52 -35.99
C GLN A 286 8.69 19.50 -36.02
N ALA A 287 7.91 19.59 -34.95
CA ALA A 287 6.79 20.51 -34.85
C ALA A 287 7.23 21.98 -34.92
N ASN A 288 8.31 22.32 -34.20
CA ASN A 288 8.95 23.62 -34.36
C ASN A 288 10.46 23.54 -34.13
N ARG A 289 11.23 23.75 -35.21
CA ARG A 289 12.69 23.62 -35.19
C ARG A 289 13.40 24.59 -34.25
N ILE A 290 12.79 25.75 -33.96
CA ILE A 290 13.38 26.79 -33.12
C ILE A 290 12.76 26.74 -31.72
N LEU A 291 11.43 26.87 -31.62
CA LEU A 291 10.74 26.90 -30.33
C LEU A 291 10.77 25.55 -29.60
N GLY A 292 10.85 24.43 -30.33
CA GLY A 292 10.90 23.09 -29.74
C GLY A 292 12.11 22.89 -28.81
N PRO A 293 13.34 23.02 -29.33
CA PRO A 293 14.55 22.94 -28.49
C PRO A 293 14.59 23.99 -27.38
N ILE A 294 14.16 25.24 -27.64
CA ILE A 294 14.14 26.30 -26.63
C ILE A 294 13.19 25.94 -25.49
N TYR A 295 11.96 25.51 -25.80
CA TYR A 295 10.99 25.04 -24.82
C TYR A 295 11.56 23.91 -23.98
N PHE A 296 12.13 22.90 -24.63
CA PHE A 296 12.63 21.71 -23.96
C PHE A 296 13.81 22.02 -23.01
N ILE A 297 14.80 22.79 -23.48
CA ILE A 297 15.98 23.16 -22.70
C ILE A 297 15.59 24.04 -21.51
N THR A 298 14.75 25.05 -21.74
CA THR A 298 14.31 25.94 -20.66
C THR A 298 13.44 25.22 -19.65
N PHE A 299 12.53 24.34 -20.08
CA PHE A 299 11.71 23.52 -19.19
C PHE A 299 12.58 22.62 -18.30
N ILE A 300 13.55 21.88 -18.86
CA ILE A 300 14.46 21.06 -18.07
C ILE A 300 15.27 21.92 -17.10
N PHE A 301 15.80 23.05 -17.55
CA PHE A 301 16.57 23.94 -16.68
C PHE A 301 15.75 24.41 -15.46
N PHE A 302 14.56 24.97 -15.69
CA PHE A 302 13.74 25.49 -14.60
C PHE A 302 13.09 24.39 -13.76
N VAL A 303 12.47 23.38 -14.39
CA VAL A 303 11.69 22.37 -13.66
C VAL A 303 12.58 21.31 -13.02
N PHE A 304 13.60 20.83 -13.75
CA PHE A 304 14.49 19.81 -13.22
C PHE A 304 15.60 20.42 -12.35
N PHE A 305 16.40 21.34 -12.88
CA PHE A 305 17.57 21.83 -12.13
C PHE A 305 17.25 22.85 -11.06
N VAL A 306 16.26 23.73 -11.24
CA VAL A 306 15.92 24.71 -10.20
C VAL A 306 14.91 24.12 -9.24
N LEU A 307 13.74 23.71 -9.74
CA LEU A 307 12.60 23.37 -8.88
C LEU A 307 12.78 22.04 -8.12
N LEU A 308 13.28 20.95 -8.73
CA LEU A 308 13.52 19.71 -7.96
C LEU A 308 14.64 19.87 -6.93
N ASN A 309 15.71 20.60 -7.25
CA ASN A 309 16.79 20.83 -6.29
C ASN A 309 16.33 21.71 -5.12
N MET A 310 15.43 22.66 -5.35
CA MET A 310 14.83 23.44 -4.27
C MET A 310 13.92 22.58 -3.38
N PHE A 311 13.14 21.67 -3.98
CA PHE A 311 12.36 20.69 -3.22
C PHE A 311 13.24 19.80 -2.33
N LEU A 312 14.34 19.29 -2.86
CA LEU A 312 15.32 18.51 -2.10
C LEU A 312 15.97 19.32 -0.98
N ALA A 313 16.29 20.60 -1.22
CA ALA A 313 16.84 21.48 -0.21
C ALA A 313 15.88 21.65 0.99
N ILE A 314 14.59 21.94 0.74
CA ILE A 314 13.57 22.08 1.80
C ILE A 314 13.47 20.81 2.65
N ILE A 315 13.48 19.63 2.01
CA ILE A 315 13.43 18.35 2.73
C ILE A 315 14.71 18.11 3.52
N ASN A 316 15.88 18.41 2.96
CA ASN A 316 17.16 18.17 3.62
C ASN A 316 17.36 19.08 4.84
N ASP A 317 16.97 20.34 4.74
CA ASP A 317 17.06 21.31 5.83
C ASP A 317 16.16 20.91 7.00
N THR A 318 14.89 20.59 6.71
CA THR A 318 13.95 20.11 7.73
C THR A 318 14.35 18.75 8.33
N TYR A 319 14.90 17.84 7.52
CA TYR A 319 15.43 16.56 8.03
C TYR A 319 16.60 16.76 8.98
N SER A 320 17.53 17.65 8.64
CA SER A 320 18.69 17.99 9.46
C SER A 320 18.28 18.65 10.78
N GLU A 321 17.29 19.55 10.73
CA GLU A 321 16.69 20.19 11.91
C GLU A 321 16.03 19.15 12.83
N VAL A 322 15.19 18.27 12.28
CA VAL A 322 14.54 17.21 13.07
C VAL A 322 15.57 16.22 13.62
N LYS A 323 16.61 15.88 12.86
CA LYS A 323 17.70 15.02 13.37
C LYS A 323 18.43 15.68 14.55
N ALA A 324 18.69 16.98 14.48
CA ALA A 324 19.28 17.74 15.59
C ALA A 324 18.35 17.74 16.82
N ASP A 325 17.05 18.00 16.66
CA ASP A 325 16.06 17.95 17.75
C ASP A 325 15.99 16.57 18.43
N TYR A 326 16.08 15.49 17.66
CA TYR A 326 16.10 14.12 18.18
C TYR A 326 17.42 13.79 18.91
N SER A 327 18.54 14.40 18.53
CA SER A 327 19.84 14.23 19.20
C SER A 327 19.96 14.98 20.53
N ILE A 328 19.28 16.13 20.66
CA ILE A 328 19.28 16.99 21.86
C ILE A 328 18.37 16.45 22.99
N GLY A 329 17.62 15.36 22.74
CA GLY A 329 16.92 14.63 23.79
C GLY A 329 15.46 15.01 24.02
N ARG A 330 14.81 15.71 23.09
CA ARG A 330 13.34 15.85 23.05
C ARG A 330 12.71 14.53 22.60
N ARG A 331 12.84 13.50 23.44
CA ARG A 331 12.23 12.18 23.21
C ARG A 331 10.70 12.35 23.35
N PRO A 332 9.87 12.13 22.31
CA PRO A 332 8.48 11.79 22.56
C PRO A 332 8.53 10.48 23.35
N ASP A 333 8.04 10.52 24.59
CA ASP A 333 8.13 9.40 25.51
C ASP A 333 7.62 8.12 24.83
N PHE A 334 8.47 7.10 24.86
CA PHE A 334 8.15 5.77 24.38
C PHE A 334 7.23 5.10 25.41
N GLU A 335 6.04 5.67 25.63
CA GLU A 335 5.06 5.19 26.59
C GLU A 335 4.66 3.76 26.26
N LEU A 336 4.49 3.41 24.98
CA LEU A 336 4.07 2.07 24.58
C LEU A 336 5.16 1.00 24.70
N GLY A 337 6.44 1.28 24.39
CA GLY A 337 7.47 0.26 24.62
C GLY A 337 7.85 0.10 26.08
N LYS A 338 7.72 1.15 26.91
CA LYS A 338 7.75 1.00 28.37
C LYS A 338 6.54 0.15 28.82
N MET A 339 5.33 0.42 28.34
CA MET A 339 4.13 -0.36 28.66
C MET A 339 4.17 -1.81 28.15
N ILE A 340 4.76 -2.08 26.98
CA ILE A 340 4.95 -3.44 26.44
C ILE A 340 6.05 -4.14 27.23
N LYS A 341 7.16 -3.46 27.55
CA LYS A 341 8.22 -4.01 28.41
C LYS A 341 7.69 -4.29 29.82
N GLU A 342 6.83 -3.44 30.37
CA GLU A 342 6.15 -3.64 31.64
C GLU A 342 5.08 -4.73 31.57
N SER A 343 4.29 -4.81 30.49
CA SER A 343 3.31 -5.87 30.28
C SER A 343 3.97 -7.22 30.07
N TYR A 344 5.08 -7.27 29.34
CA TYR A 344 5.92 -8.45 29.17
C TYR A 344 6.56 -8.85 30.50
N LYS A 345 7.11 -7.90 31.26
CA LYS A 345 7.69 -8.13 32.59
C LYS A 345 6.65 -8.61 33.61
N ASN A 346 5.44 -8.04 33.58
CA ASN A 346 4.30 -8.44 34.41
C ASN A 346 3.74 -9.81 33.98
N ALA A 347 3.72 -10.12 32.68
CA ALA A 347 3.36 -11.44 32.17
C ALA A 347 4.41 -12.49 32.54
N LEU A 348 5.71 -12.14 32.48
CA LEU A 348 6.83 -13.00 32.87
C LEU A 348 6.86 -13.25 34.39
N GLU A 349 6.50 -12.25 35.19
CA GLU A 349 6.33 -12.35 36.65
C GLU A 349 5.08 -13.18 37.01
N LYS A 350 3.95 -13.02 36.28
CA LYS A 350 2.77 -13.87 36.42
C LYS A 350 3.00 -15.32 35.98
N LEU A 351 3.86 -15.55 35.00
CA LEU A 351 4.26 -16.88 34.53
C LEU A 351 5.40 -17.51 35.35
N LYS A 352 5.86 -16.86 36.45
CA LYS A 352 6.93 -17.34 37.36
C LYS A 352 8.24 -17.73 36.67
N LEU A 353 8.54 -17.17 35.50
CA LEU A 353 9.81 -17.43 34.78
C LEU A 353 10.96 -16.53 35.24
N LYS A 354 10.69 -15.62 36.18
CA LYS A 354 11.70 -14.81 36.85
C LYS A 354 11.99 -15.41 38.22
N LYS A 355 13.24 -15.85 38.44
CA LYS A 355 13.70 -16.37 39.75
C LYS A 355 13.35 -15.34 40.83
N ASP A 356 12.43 -15.73 41.71
CA ASP A 356 11.95 -14.91 42.81
C ASP A 356 13.10 -14.68 43.81
N GLN A 357 13.01 -13.62 44.64
CA GLN A 357 14.07 -13.29 45.62
C GLN A 357 14.39 -14.49 46.55
N LYS A 358 13.41 -15.38 46.77
CA LYS A 358 13.54 -16.65 47.51
C LYS A 358 14.46 -17.69 46.86
N ASP A 359 14.59 -17.70 45.53
CA ASP A 359 15.49 -18.64 44.84
C ASP A 359 16.95 -18.19 44.93
N LYS A 360 17.21 -16.88 45.00
CA LYS A 360 18.56 -16.34 45.25
C LYS A 360 19.06 -16.68 46.65
N ASP A 361 18.18 -16.68 47.64
CA ASP A 361 18.52 -17.08 49.01
C ASP A 361 18.73 -18.59 49.14
N LYS A 362 17.98 -19.41 48.40
CA LYS A 362 18.23 -20.86 48.30
C LYS A 362 19.55 -21.18 47.59
N GLU A 363 19.90 -20.46 46.53
CA GLU A 363 21.19 -20.60 45.84
C GLU A 363 22.38 -20.22 46.74
N LYS A 364 22.25 -19.14 47.53
CA LYS A 364 23.26 -18.75 48.53
C LYS A 364 23.44 -19.79 49.63
N LYS A 365 22.34 -20.42 50.07
CA LYS A 365 22.39 -21.48 51.09
C LYS A 365 23.08 -22.72 50.53
N ARG A 366 22.69 -23.16 49.32
CA ARG A 366 23.28 -24.29 48.61
C ARG A 366 24.76 -24.10 48.27
N SER A 367 25.19 -22.86 47.97
CA SER A 367 26.60 -22.55 47.77
C SER A 367 27.42 -22.59 49.07
N ARG A 368 26.83 -22.19 50.21
CA ARG A 368 27.50 -22.31 51.52
C ARG A 368 27.65 -23.78 51.93
N ASP A 369 26.62 -24.58 51.70
CA ASP A 369 26.64 -26.01 51.99
C ASP A 369 27.70 -26.74 51.13
N LEU A 370 27.89 -26.34 49.87
CA LEU A 370 28.95 -26.88 49.00
C LEU A 370 30.37 -26.48 49.44
N VAL A 371 30.56 -25.25 49.96
CA VAL A 371 31.85 -24.80 50.51
C VAL A 371 32.17 -25.54 51.82
N GLU A 372 31.17 -25.78 52.67
CA GLU A 372 31.33 -26.60 53.88
C GLU A 372 31.59 -28.08 53.56
N GLN A 373 30.99 -28.62 52.49
CA GLN A 373 31.25 -29.97 52.03
C GLN A 373 32.69 -30.11 51.46
N ALA A 374 33.16 -29.13 50.69
CA ALA A 374 34.54 -29.10 50.20
C ALA A 374 35.58 -29.03 51.33
N ARG A 375 35.30 -28.29 52.42
CA ARG A 375 36.14 -28.29 53.63
C ARG A 375 36.18 -29.65 54.33
N ARG A 376 35.07 -30.40 54.33
CA ARG A 376 35.02 -31.75 54.92
C ARG A 376 35.72 -32.81 54.06
N GLU A 377 35.80 -32.58 52.75
CA GLU A 377 36.51 -33.44 51.80
C GLU A 377 38.02 -33.14 51.72
N GLY A 378 38.53 -32.17 52.52
CA GLY A 378 39.95 -31.94 52.75
C GLY A 378 40.64 -30.99 51.76
N PHE A 379 39.88 -30.19 51.00
CA PHE A 379 40.42 -29.19 50.08
C PHE A 379 41.07 -28.01 50.82
N ASP A 380 42.18 -27.50 50.28
CA ASP A 380 42.97 -26.42 50.88
C ASP A 380 42.25 -25.05 50.78
N GLU A 381 42.32 -24.22 51.82
CA GLU A 381 41.56 -22.95 51.91
C GLU A 381 41.89 -21.98 50.77
N ASN A 382 43.13 -22.03 50.27
CA ASN A 382 43.59 -21.20 49.16
C ASN A 382 42.91 -21.60 47.84
N GLU A 383 42.63 -22.88 47.62
CA GLU A 383 41.94 -23.34 46.40
C GLU A 383 40.47 -22.92 46.41
N ILE A 384 39.81 -23.01 47.57
CA ILE A 384 38.42 -22.58 47.77
C ILE A 384 38.30 -21.07 47.53
N GLN A 385 39.24 -20.26 48.05
CA GLN A 385 39.24 -18.81 47.80
C GLN A 385 39.49 -18.46 46.32
N SER A 386 40.37 -19.19 45.64
CA SER A 386 40.62 -18.97 44.21
C SER A 386 39.36 -19.26 43.37
N ALA A 387 38.63 -20.34 43.69
CA ALA A 387 37.41 -20.72 43.01
C ALA A 387 36.27 -19.71 43.25
N GLU A 388 36.15 -19.17 44.47
CA GLU A 388 35.19 -18.10 44.75
C GLU A 388 35.51 -16.79 44.01
N GLN A 389 36.80 -16.40 43.96
CA GLN A 389 37.24 -15.24 43.19
C GLN A 389 36.95 -15.43 41.70
N MET A 390 37.23 -16.62 41.17
CA MET A 390 37.00 -16.97 39.78
C MET A 390 35.50 -16.96 39.42
N LYS A 391 34.64 -17.46 40.32
CA LYS A 391 33.19 -17.38 40.16
C LYS A 391 32.67 -15.94 40.13
N LYS A 392 33.15 -15.09 41.04
CA LYS A 392 32.84 -13.64 41.05
C LYS A 392 33.34 -12.91 39.80
N TRP A 393 34.45 -13.36 39.24
CA TRP A 393 35.00 -12.78 38.01
C TRP A 393 34.16 -13.18 36.80
N LYS A 394 33.77 -14.46 36.69
CA LYS A 394 32.87 -14.97 35.64
C LYS A 394 31.49 -14.28 35.65
N GLU A 395 30.86 -14.14 36.82
CA GLU A 395 29.57 -13.44 36.94
C GLU A 395 29.66 -11.96 36.53
N ARG A 396 30.81 -11.30 36.79
CA ARG A 396 31.05 -9.92 36.36
C ARG A 396 31.10 -9.81 34.83
N LEU A 397 31.77 -10.74 34.16
CA LEU A 397 31.86 -10.76 32.70
C LEU A 397 30.52 -11.10 32.06
N GLU A 398 29.81 -12.11 32.55
CA GLU A 398 28.47 -12.46 32.03
C GLU A 398 27.51 -11.27 32.14
N LYS A 399 27.52 -10.56 33.28
CA LYS A 399 26.67 -9.38 33.46
C LYS A 399 27.05 -8.22 32.54
N LYS A 400 28.33 -8.04 32.21
CA LYS A 400 28.81 -6.94 31.35
C LYS A 400 28.46 -7.15 29.87
N TYR A 401 28.39 -8.40 29.39
CA TYR A 401 28.18 -8.69 27.97
C TYR A 401 26.81 -9.26 27.61
N TYR A 402 26.14 -10.05 28.47
CA TYR A 402 24.81 -10.60 28.17
C TYR A 402 23.64 -9.66 28.54
N SER A 403 23.87 -8.59 29.30
CA SER A 403 22.80 -7.61 29.61
C SER A 403 22.59 -6.56 28.52
N THR A 404 23.47 -6.52 27.52
CA THR A 404 23.55 -5.51 26.46
C THR A 404 23.14 -6.01 25.07
N GLU A 405 22.46 -7.15 24.94
CA GLU A 405 21.89 -7.66 23.67
C GLU A 405 20.74 -6.80 23.08
N THR A 406 20.65 -5.50 23.41
CA THR A 406 19.67 -4.58 22.78
C THR A 406 20.24 -3.24 22.31
N GLU A 407 21.56 -3.05 22.29
CA GLU A 407 22.18 -1.87 21.66
C GLU A 407 23.21 -2.32 20.61
N ASP A 408 22.82 -2.23 19.32
CA ASP A 408 23.68 -2.37 18.13
C ASP A 408 24.66 -1.18 17.99
N ASP A 409 25.42 -0.86 19.04
CA ASP A 409 26.55 0.07 18.93
C ASP A 409 27.85 -0.75 18.91
N TYR A 410 28.39 -0.96 17.71
CA TYR A 410 29.71 -1.56 17.52
C TYR A 410 30.81 -0.63 18.06
N GLN A 411 31.19 -0.82 19.32
CA GLN A 411 32.44 -0.26 19.85
C GLN A 411 33.61 -1.21 19.56
N PRO A 412 34.76 -0.71 19.06
CA PRO A 412 35.93 -1.56 18.82
C PRO A 412 36.49 -2.06 20.16
N VAL A 413 36.64 -3.38 20.28
CA VAL A 413 37.15 -4.06 21.48
C VAL A 413 38.58 -3.59 21.77
N THR A 414 38.83 -3.12 22.99
CA THR A 414 40.17 -2.67 23.39
C THR A 414 41.13 -3.86 23.56
N GLN A 415 42.43 -3.64 23.38
CA GLN A 415 43.44 -4.71 23.40
C GLN A 415 43.51 -5.44 24.77
N GLN A 416 43.15 -4.77 25.86
CA GLN A 416 43.01 -5.37 27.18
C GLN A 416 41.77 -6.27 27.28
N GLU A 417 40.64 -5.83 26.73
CA GLU A 417 39.40 -6.63 26.71
C GLU A 417 39.55 -7.88 25.83
N PHE A 418 40.27 -7.79 24.71
CA PHE A 418 40.59 -8.97 23.90
C PHE A 418 41.44 -9.98 24.67
N ARG A 419 42.39 -9.51 25.49
CA ARG A 419 43.24 -10.37 26.31
C ARG A 419 42.44 -11.09 27.41
N GLU A 420 41.49 -10.40 28.05
CA GLU A 420 40.60 -11.02 29.05
C GLU A 420 39.66 -12.04 28.42
N LEU A 421 39.09 -11.74 27.24
CA LEU A 421 38.26 -12.67 26.48
C LEU A 421 39.04 -13.91 26.03
N PHE A 422 40.27 -13.72 25.57
CA PHE A 422 41.14 -14.82 25.16
C PHE A 422 41.47 -15.75 26.34
N LEU A 423 41.82 -15.20 27.51
CA LEU A 423 42.07 -15.98 28.71
C LEU A 423 40.81 -16.75 29.16
N TYR A 424 39.64 -16.13 29.08
CA TYR A 424 38.37 -16.79 29.39
C TYR A 424 38.06 -17.94 28.42
N ALA A 425 38.27 -17.74 27.11
CA ALA A 425 38.03 -18.77 26.10
C ALA A 425 38.95 -19.99 26.27
N VAL A 426 40.25 -19.77 26.53
CA VAL A 426 41.23 -20.83 26.78
C VAL A 426 40.86 -21.64 28.03
N GLU A 427 40.35 -21.00 29.08
CA GLU A 427 39.96 -21.70 30.30
C GLU A 427 38.66 -22.51 30.13
N LEU A 428 37.70 -22.00 29.35
CA LEU A 428 36.51 -22.74 28.93
C LEU A 428 36.87 -23.98 28.12
N GLU A 429 37.88 -23.87 27.25
CA GLU A 429 38.37 -24.98 26.45
C GLU A 429 39.01 -26.07 27.32
N LYS A 430 39.75 -25.70 28.37
CA LYS A 430 40.26 -26.68 29.36
C LYS A 430 39.14 -27.38 30.13
N GLU A 431 38.13 -26.65 30.58
CA GLU A 431 36.95 -27.20 31.26
C GLU A 431 36.19 -28.17 30.33
N LEU A 432 35.98 -27.79 29.07
CA LEU A 432 35.34 -28.64 28.07
C LEU A 432 36.16 -29.92 27.81
N HIS A 433 37.48 -29.80 27.75
CA HIS A 433 38.39 -30.94 27.59
C HIS A 433 38.39 -31.85 28.82
N TYR A 434 38.31 -31.31 30.03
CA TYR A 434 38.17 -32.07 31.28
C TYR A 434 36.84 -32.82 31.33
N VAL A 435 35.73 -32.16 30.98
CA VAL A 435 34.40 -32.77 30.91
C VAL A 435 34.37 -33.86 29.84
N SER A 436 34.91 -33.62 28.65
CA SER A 436 35.03 -34.60 27.57
C SER A 436 35.82 -35.85 28.01
N LEU A 437 36.95 -35.68 28.69
CA LEU A 437 37.74 -36.79 29.26
C LEU A 437 36.96 -37.58 30.30
N LYS A 438 36.19 -36.90 31.16
CA LYS A 438 35.36 -37.53 32.19
C LYS A 438 34.19 -38.30 31.58
N LEU A 439 33.59 -37.76 30.51
CA LEU A 439 32.51 -38.38 29.75
C LEU A 439 33.01 -39.62 28.99
N ASN A 440 34.21 -39.56 28.39
CA ASN A 440 34.87 -40.73 27.78
C ASN A 440 35.25 -41.81 28.81
N ARG A 441 35.68 -41.43 30.02
CA ARG A 441 35.89 -42.39 31.12
C ARG A 441 34.60 -43.05 31.61
N MET A 442 33.48 -42.33 31.61
CA MET A 442 32.17 -42.88 31.93
C MET A 442 31.65 -43.81 30.83
N MET A 443 31.80 -43.44 29.56
CA MET A 443 31.42 -44.32 28.44
C MET A 443 32.24 -45.61 28.38
N ARG A 444 33.55 -45.57 28.71
CA ARG A 444 34.38 -46.78 28.86
C ARG A 444 34.03 -47.67 30.05
N LYS A 445 33.21 -47.20 31.01
CA LYS A 445 32.67 -48.04 32.10
C LYS A 445 31.32 -48.68 31.74
N PHE A 446 30.69 -48.23 30.65
CA PHE A 446 29.40 -48.71 30.16
C PHE A 446 29.50 -49.58 28.90
N SER A 447 30.69 -49.68 28.29
CA SER A 447 31.11 -50.73 27.35
C SER A 447 32.05 -51.68 28.06
#